data_AF-A0A3M1HP53-F1
#
_entry.id   AF-A0A3M1HP53-F1
#
_cell.length_a   1.000
_cell.length_b   1.000
_cell.length_c   1.000
_cell.angle_alpha   90.00
_cell.angle_beta   90.00
_cell.angle_gamma   90.00
#
_symmetry.space_group_name_H-M   'P 1'
#
loop_
_entity.id
_entity.type
_entity.pdbx_description
1 polymer ?
#
loop_
_entity_poly.entity_id
_entity_poly.type
_entity_poly.pdbx_seq_one_letter_code
_entity_poly.pdbx_strand_id
1 'polypeptide(L)'
;MWKGFLGYQPLFLMDLVLLSQVIIIPLLFLAIYFAKKGNYKLHSRLLLVLTLLLLIAVISFELEIRHYGGLPAIAKMVGKEKNTQTLIFRINFFIHLLLSGLVAPLWLYILYGGKKHFTFSNPTPNEYGKTHRFLGKIAFIGALLVGFTGAFNYYLAFIW
;
A
#
# COMPACT_ATOMS: atom_id res chain seq x y z
N MET A 1 4.54 2.03 -24.19
CA MET A 1 5.24 2.03 -22.89
C MET A 1 5.13 3.43 -22.30
N TRP A 2 4.35 3.60 -21.23
CA TRP A 2 4.27 4.91 -20.56
C TRP A 2 5.47 5.01 -19.63
N LYS A 3 6.40 5.92 -19.95
CA LYS A 3 7.61 6.11 -19.15
C LYS A 3 7.26 6.70 -17.80
N GLY A 4 8.04 6.33 -16.79
CA GLY A 4 8.01 6.99 -15.48
C GLY A 4 8.25 8.50 -15.61
N PHE A 5 7.61 9.26 -14.73
CA PHE A 5 7.69 10.72 -14.66
C PHE A 5 8.71 11.23 -13.62
N LEU A 6 9.28 10.35 -12.78
CA LEU A 6 10.29 10.69 -11.77
C LEU A 6 11.72 10.76 -12.30
N GLY A 7 11.91 10.65 -13.63
CA GLY A 7 13.21 10.81 -14.29
C GLY A 7 14.06 9.54 -14.42
N TYR A 8 13.77 8.50 -13.63
CA TYR A 8 14.48 7.20 -13.69
C TYR A 8 13.93 6.24 -14.77
N GLN A 9 12.87 6.68 -15.46
CA GLN A 9 12.19 6.01 -16.58
C GLN A 9 11.84 4.51 -16.40
N PRO A 10 11.41 3.99 -15.22
CA PRO A 10 11.04 2.59 -15.14
C PRO A 10 9.68 2.33 -15.81
N LEU A 11 8.56 2.69 -15.17
CA LEU A 11 7.19 2.62 -15.71
C LEU A 11 6.31 3.66 -15.01
N PHE A 12 5.29 4.17 -15.70
CA PHE A 12 4.37 5.18 -15.15
C PHE A 12 3.66 4.72 -13.87
N LEU A 13 3.09 3.50 -13.83
CA LEU A 13 2.35 3.05 -12.64
C LEU A 13 3.27 2.84 -11.44
N MET A 14 4.54 2.52 -11.66
CA MET A 14 5.49 2.37 -10.56
C MET A 14 5.76 3.70 -9.84
N ASP A 15 5.95 4.77 -10.61
CA ASP A 15 6.10 6.13 -10.07
C ASP A 15 4.81 6.60 -9.39
N LEU A 16 3.65 6.29 -10.00
CA LEU A 16 2.34 6.61 -9.44
C LEU A 16 2.10 5.90 -8.11
N VAL A 17 2.42 4.60 -8.01
CA VAL A 17 2.27 3.82 -6.78
C VAL A 17 3.20 4.37 -5.70
N LEU A 18 4.46 4.68 -6.02
CA LEU A 18 5.39 5.31 -5.08
C LEU A 18 4.82 6.63 -4.53
N LEU A 19 4.36 7.51 -5.41
CA LEU A 19 3.78 8.80 -5.03
C LEU A 19 2.50 8.62 -4.19
N SER A 20 1.65 7.66 -4.57
CA SER A 20 0.43 7.36 -3.83
C SER A 20 0.70 6.92 -2.40
N GLN A 21 1.78 6.18 -2.12
CA GLN A 21 2.16 5.81 -0.74
C GLN A 21 2.41 7.05 0.13
N VAL A 22 3.08 8.08 -0.43
CA VAL A 22 3.33 9.34 0.26
C VAL A 22 2.02 10.06 0.60
N ILE A 23 1.02 9.99 -0.28
CA ILE A 23 -0.30 10.63 -0.09
C ILE A 23 -1.19 9.83 0.86
N ILE A 24 -1.18 8.50 0.77
CA ILE A 24 -2.04 7.61 1.57
C ILE A 24 -1.72 7.74 3.06
N ILE A 25 -0.45 7.87 3.44
CA ILE A 25 -0.05 7.93 4.85
C ILE A 25 -0.73 9.11 5.60
N PRO A 26 -0.64 10.37 5.14
CA PRO A 26 -1.41 11.48 5.72
C PRO A 26 -2.93 11.23 5.75
N LEU A 27 -3.49 10.63 4.71
CA LEU A 27 -4.93 10.32 4.65
C LEU A 27 -5.33 9.26 5.69
N LEU A 28 -4.45 8.30 6.00
CA LEU A 28 -4.68 7.35 7.08
C LEU A 28 -4.65 8.03 8.46
N PHE A 29 -3.73 8.97 8.69
CA PHE A 29 -3.74 9.79 9.90
C PHE A 29 -5.03 10.62 10.01
N LEU A 30 -5.49 11.21 8.91
CA LEU A 30 -6.75 11.94 8.85
C LEU A 30 -7.97 11.04 9.16
N ALA A 31 -7.98 9.82 8.62
CA ALA A 31 -9.02 8.83 8.94
C ALA A 31 -9.05 8.51 10.44
N ILE A 32 -7.89 8.33 11.07
CA ILE A 32 -7.79 8.10 12.52
C ILE A 32 -8.26 9.33 13.30
N TYR A 33 -7.91 10.54 12.84
CA TYR A 33 -8.38 11.80 13.44
C TYR A 33 -9.91 11.89 13.45
N PHE A 34 -10.59 11.57 12.34
CA PHE A 34 -12.05 11.54 12.30
C PHE A 34 -12.65 10.55 13.31
N ALA A 35 -12.08 9.36 13.44
CA ALA A 35 -12.52 8.38 14.44
C ALA A 35 -12.34 8.89 15.89
N LYS A 36 -11.23 9.58 16.18
CA LYS A 36 -10.98 10.20 17.49
C LYS A 36 -11.97 11.33 17.81
N LYS A 37 -12.42 12.06 16.79
CA LYS A 37 -13.46 13.10 16.92
C LYS A 37 -14.89 12.54 16.95
N GLY A 38 -15.06 11.23 16.92
CA GLY A 38 -16.37 10.58 16.89
C GLY A 38 -17.07 10.63 15.52
N ASN A 39 -16.40 11.14 14.47
CA ASN A 39 -16.96 11.19 13.12
C ASN A 39 -16.68 9.88 12.36
N TYR A 40 -17.34 8.81 12.79
CA TYR A 40 -17.15 7.47 12.25
C TYR A 40 -17.62 7.33 10.79
N LYS A 41 -18.58 8.18 10.37
CA LYS A 41 -19.06 8.21 8.99
C LYS A 41 -17.98 8.69 8.03
N LEU A 42 -17.27 9.77 8.36
CA LEU A 42 -16.13 10.23 7.55
C LEU A 42 -14.96 9.24 7.60
N HIS A 43 -14.66 8.69 8.77
CA HIS A 43 -13.63 7.65 8.92
C HIS A 43 -13.90 6.46 7.98
N SER A 44 -15.12 5.91 8.01
CA SER A 44 -15.49 4.75 7.19
C SER A 44 -15.49 5.07 5.70
N ARG A 45 -16.05 6.22 5.29
CA ARG A 45 -16.07 6.65 3.88
C ARG A 45 -14.68 6.84 3.32
N LEU A 46 -13.80 7.54 4.06
CA LEU A 46 -12.43 7.76 3.64
C LEU A 46 -11.69 6.44 3.47
N LEU A 47 -11.78 5.52 4.43
CA LEU A 47 -11.14 4.20 4.33
C LEU A 47 -11.71 3.37 3.19
N LEU A 48 -13.02 3.42 2.93
CA LEU A 48 -13.64 2.69 1.82
C LEU A 48 -13.13 3.21 0.47
N VAL A 49 -13.11 4.54 0.28
CA VAL A 49 -12.59 5.18 -0.95
C VAL A 49 -11.12 4.85 -1.13
N LEU A 50 -10.29 4.99 -0.09
CA LEU A 50 -8.87 4.64 -0.13
C LEU A 50 -8.67 3.17 -0.49
N THR A 51 -9.46 2.27 0.09
CA THR A 51 -9.35 0.83 -0.18
C THR A 51 -9.68 0.51 -1.63
N LEU A 52 -10.75 1.09 -2.18
CA LEU A 52 -11.15 0.88 -3.57
C LEU A 52 -10.09 1.40 -4.55
N LEU A 53 -9.60 2.62 -4.32
CA LEU A 53 -8.54 3.21 -5.14
C LEU A 53 -7.25 2.40 -5.06
N LEU A 54 -6.84 1.99 -3.86
CA LEU A 54 -5.64 1.18 -3.66
C LEU A 54 -5.78 -0.20 -4.31
N LEU A 55 -6.95 -0.83 -4.24
CA LEU A 55 -7.19 -2.13 -4.86
C LEU A 55 -7.03 -2.03 -6.38
N ILE A 56 -7.63 -1.01 -7.01
CA ILE A 56 -7.48 -0.75 -8.44
C ILE A 56 -6.00 -0.50 -8.79
N ALA A 57 -5.31 0.35 -8.01
CA ALA A 57 -3.91 0.68 -8.24
C ALA A 57 -2.99 -0.55 -8.12
N VAL A 58 -3.14 -1.35 -7.07
CA VAL A 58 -2.31 -2.54 -6.82
C VAL A 58 -2.56 -3.61 -7.87
N ILE A 59 -3.81 -3.86 -8.25
CA ILE A 59 -4.12 -4.84 -9.32
C ILE A 59 -3.52 -4.37 -10.64
N SER A 60 -3.69 -3.10 -11.00
CA SER A 60 -3.13 -2.54 -12.23
C SER A 60 -1.60 -2.61 -12.24
N PHE A 61 -0.98 -2.27 -11.11
CA PHE A 61 0.47 -2.34 -10.92
C PHE A 61 0.99 -3.78 -11.05
N GLU A 62 0.36 -4.74 -10.38
CA GLU A 62 0.76 -6.16 -10.44
C GLU A 62 0.65 -6.70 -11.88
N LEU A 63 -0.42 -6.36 -12.59
CA LEU A 63 -0.59 -6.75 -13.99
C LEU A 63 0.51 -6.15 -14.89
N GLU A 64 0.85 -4.88 -14.70
CA GLU A 64 1.93 -4.23 -15.46
C GLU A 64 3.29 -4.86 -15.16
N ILE A 65 3.63 -5.05 -13.88
CA ILE A 65 4.88 -5.68 -13.47
C ILE A 65 5.00 -7.10 -14.05
N ARG A 66 3.94 -7.91 -13.97
CA ARG A 66 3.92 -9.26 -14.55
C ARG A 66 4.05 -9.26 -16.06
N HIS A 67 3.39 -8.33 -16.74
CA HIS A 67 3.47 -8.19 -18.19
C HIS A 67 4.91 -7.99 -18.67
N TYR A 68 5.70 -7.21 -17.93
CA TYR A 68 7.12 -6.97 -18.25
C TYR A 68 8.08 -8.01 -17.64
N GLY A 69 7.58 -9.08 -17.01
CA GLY A 69 8.42 -10.16 -16.46
C GLY A 69 9.00 -9.88 -15.07
N GLY A 70 8.44 -8.93 -14.32
CA GLY A 70 8.84 -8.59 -12.96
C GLY A 70 9.82 -7.42 -12.85
N LEU A 71 10.11 -7.02 -11.61
CA LEU A 71 11.01 -5.89 -11.32
C LEU A 71 12.44 -6.06 -11.91
N PRO A 72 13.07 -7.25 -11.88
CA PRO A 72 14.39 -7.45 -12.49
C PRO A 72 14.41 -7.24 -14.01
N ALA A 73 13.34 -7.63 -14.70
CA ALA A 73 13.23 -7.45 -16.14
C ALA A 73 13.05 -5.95 -16.50
N ILE A 74 12.26 -5.22 -15.70
CA ILE A 74 12.12 -3.76 -15.85
C ILE A 74 13.45 -3.05 -15.58
N ALA A 75 14.17 -3.43 -14.52
CA ALA A 75 15.50 -2.89 -14.22
C ALA A 75 16.49 -3.14 -15.38
N LYS A 76 16.42 -4.31 -16.02
CA LYS A 76 17.22 -4.61 -17.22
C LYS A 76 16.87 -3.71 -18.40
N MET A 77 15.59 -3.36 -18.60
CA MET A 77 15.17 -2.45 -19.69
C MET A 77 15.77 -1.04 -19.55
N VAL A 78 16.10 -0.63 -18.32
CA VAL A 78 16.74 0.67 -18.04
C VAL A 78 18.25 0.57 -17.72
N GLY A 79 18.87 -0.59 -17.99
CA GLY A 79 20.32 -0.79 -17.82
C GLY A 79 20.79 -0.85 -16.35
N LYS A 80 19.88 -1.18 -15.43
CA LYS A 80 20.12 -1.29 -13.98
C LYS A 80 19.97 -2.72 -13.47
N GLU A 81 20.17 -3.75 -14.31
CA GLU A 81 19.94 -5.14 -13.93
C GLU A 81 20.77 -5.57 -12.72
N LYS A 82 22.02 -5.07 -12.61
CA LYS A 82 22.95 -5.42 -11.52
C LYS A 82 22.39 -5.05 -10.15
N ASN A 83 21.63 -3.96 -10.05
CA ASN A 83 21.06 -3.49 -8.79
C ASN A 83 20.12 -4.53 -8.16
N THR A 84 19.32 -5.20 -9.00
CA THR A 84 18.37 -6.23 -8.55
C THR A 84 19.04 -7.56 -8.18
N GLN A 85 20.32 -7.74 -8.48
CA GLN A 85 21.07 -8.95 -8.15
C GLN A 85 21.74 -8.88 -6.78
N THR A 86 21.79 -7.69 -6.17
CA THR A 86 22.41 -7.47 -4.87
C THR A 86 21.67 -8.16 -3.73
N LEU A 87 22.41 -8.57 -2.69
CA LEU A 87 21.83 -9.23 -1.52
C LEU A 87 20.82 -8.33 -0.80
N ILE A 88 21.12 -7.04 -0.67
CA ILE A 88 20.26 -6.07 0.01
C ILE A 88 18.91 -5.90 -0.70
N PHE A 89 18.93 -5.83 -2.04
CA PHE A 89 17.70 -5.78 -2.82
C PHE A 89 16.87 -7.04 -2.63
N ARG A 90 17.49 -8.23 -2.75
CA ARG A 90 16.76 -9.51 -2.61
C ARG A 90 16.09 -9.67 -1.25
N ILE A 91 16.80 -9.31 -0.17
CA ILE A 91 16.27 -9.35 1.19
C ILE A 91 15.12 -8.35 1.34
N ASN A 92 15.30 -7.09 0.95
CA ASN A 92 14.25 -6.07 1.08
C ASN A 92 13.03 -6.40 0.21
N PHE A 93 13.24 -6.91 -1.01
CA PHE A 93 12.17 -7.34 -1.90
C PHE A 93 11.36 -8.47 -1.27
N PHE A 94 12.02 -9.48 -0.70
CA PHE A 94 11.35 -10.56 0.01
C PHE A 94 10.56 -10.06 1.23
N ILE A 95 11.15 -9.19 2.06
CA ILE A 95 10.46 -8.57 3.20
C ILE A 95 9.24 -7.79 2.74
N HIS A 96 9.36 -6.99 1.68
CA HIS A 96 8.25 -6.23 1.13
C HIS A 96 7.09 -7.14 0.69
N LEU A 97 7.39 -8.22 -0.04
CA LEU A 97 6.38 -9.19 -0.48
C LEU A 97 5.70 -9.90 0.69
N LEU A 98 6.46 -10.28 1.73
CA LEU A 98 5.88 -10.87 2.94
C LEU A 98 4.96 -9.88 3.65
N LEU A 99 5.42 -8.64 3.87
CA LEU A 99 4.65 -7.62 4.56
C LEU A 99 3.37 -7.27 3.78
N SER A 100 3.47 -7.03 2.47
CA SER A 100 2.30 -6.69 1.65
C SER A 100 1.31 -7.87 1.57
N GLY A 101 1.83 -9.10 1.45
CA GLY A 101 1.04 -10.33 1.45
C GLY A 101 0.30 -10.59 2.77
N LEU A 102 0.79 -10.09 3.91
CA LEU A 102 0.13 -10.21 5.22
C LEU A 102 -0.80 -9.03 5.51
N VAL A 103 -0.37 -7.81 5.19
CA VAL A 103 -1.10 -6.57 5.52
C VAL A 103 -2.34 -6.42 4.63
N ALA A 104 -2.28 -6.77 3.35
CA ALA A 104 -3.43 -6.63 2.45
C ALA A 104 -4.63 -7.50 2.86
N PRO A 105 -4.47 -8.81 3.17
CA PRO A 105 -5.57 -9.61 3.71
C PRO A 105 -6.07 -9.12 5.07
N LEU A 106 -5.17 -8.68 5.96
CA LEU A 106 -5.56 -8.09 7.24
C LEU A 106 -6.44 -6.83 7.04
N TRP A 107 -6.08 -5.98 6.08
CA TRP A 107 -6.85 -4.78 5.74
C TRP A 107 -8.27 -5.13 5.27
N LEU A 108 -8.40 -6.12 4.38
CA LEU A 108 -9.71 -6.62 3.91
C LEU A 108 -10.52 -7.23 5.06
N TYR A 109 -9.88 -7.98 5.96
CA TYR A 109 -10.51 -8.52 7.15
C TYR A 109 -11.06 -7.42 8.07
N ILE A 110 -10.30 -6.35 8.30
CA ILE A 110 -10.74 -5.19 9.09
C ILE A 110 -11.91 -4.47 8.42
N LEU A 111 -11.87 -4.29 7.10
CA LEU A 111 -12.96 -3.67 6.34
C LEU A 111 -14.25 -4.49 6.44
N TYR A 112 -14.13 -5.82 6.29
CA TYR A 112 -15.25 -6.75 6.45
C TYR A 112 -15.81 -6.72 7.88
N GLY A 113 -14.95 -6.77 8.89
CA GLY A 113 -15.34 -6.63 10.30
C GLY A 113 -16.03 -5.29 10.58
N GLY A 114 -15.52 -4.20 10.01
CA GLY A 114 -16.13 -2.88 10.09
C GLY A 114 -17.54 -2.83 9.50
N LYS A 115 -17.73 -3.41 8.31
CA LYS A 115 -19.05 -3.57 7.69
C LYS A 115 -20.00 -4.37 8.58
N LYS A 116 -19.55 -5.54 9.05
CA LYS A 116 -20.37 -6.51 9.78
C LYS A 116 -20.80 -5.99 11.15
N HIS A 117 -19.92 -5.30 11.86
CA HIS A 117 -20.17 -4.90 13.24
C HIS A 117 -20.62 -3.45 13.39
N PHE A 118 -20.25 -2.52 12.49
CA PHE A 118 -20.63 -1.11 12.63
C PHE A 118 -21.65 -0.63 11.60
N THR A 119 -21.81 -1.33 10.48
CA THR A 119 -22.55 -0.87 9.28
C THR A 119 -21.92 0.39 8.64
N PHE A 120 -22.02 0.52 7.31
CA PHE A 120 -21.43 1.67 6.61
C PHE A 120 -22.32 2.93 6.61
N SER A 121 -23.64 2.76 6.78
CA SER A 121 -24.62 3.85 6.73
C SER A 121 -24.63 4.66 8.03
N ASN A 122 -24.53 3.99 9.18
CA ASN A 122 -24.53 4.63 10.49
C ASN A 122 -23.55 3.93 11.47
N PRO A 123 -22.23 4.10 11.29
CA PRO A 123 -21.24 3.47 12.15
C PRO A 123 -21.29 4.02 13.57
N THR A 124 -21.69 3.17 14.52
CA THR A 124 -21.72 3.49 15.96
C THR A 124 -20.75 2.62 16.75
N PRO A 125 -20.10 3.13 17.80
CA PRO A 125 -19.26 2.32 18.67
C PRO A 125 -20.03 1.17 19.34
N ASN A 126 -19.38 0.02 19.44
CA ASN A 126 -19.86 -1.13 20.20
C ASN A 126 -18.66 -1.92 20.75
N GLU A 127 -18.92 -3.11 21.31
CA GLU A 127 -17.91 -3.97 21.93
C GLU A 127 -16.78 -4.37 20.99
N TYR A 128 -17.05 -4.53 19.69
CA TYR A 128 -16.06 -4.85 18.66
C TYR A 128 -15.04 -3.72 18.44
N GLY A 129 -15.32 -2.50 18.92
CA GLY A 129 -14.41 -1.35 18.83
C GLY A 129 -13.03 -1.58 19.43
N LYS A 130 -12.90 -2.43 20.46
CA LYS A 130 -11.58 -2.78 21.03
C LYS A 130 -10.73 -3.56 20.02
N THR A 131 -11.31 -4.62 19.44
CA THR A 131 -10.68 -5.46 18.42
C THR A 131 -10.37 -4.66 17.16
N HIS A 132 -11.32 -3.88 16.66
CA HIS A 132 -11.13 -3.04 15.47
C HIS A 132 -9.96 -2.06 15.64
N ARG A 133 -9.84 -1.40 16.80
CA ARG A 133 -8.71 -0.50 17.08
C ARG A 133 -7.38 -1.22 17.17
N PHE A 134 -7.34 -2.41 17.77
CA PHE A 134 -6.12 -3.20 17.85
C PHE A 134 -5.63 -3.63 16.47
N LEU A 135 -6.51 -4.25 15.68
CA LEU A 135 -6.20 -4.67 14.31
C LEU A 135 -5.87 -3.47 13.42
N GLY A 136 -6.60 -2.37 13.56
CA GLY A 136 -6.34 -1.13 12.83
C GLY A 136 -4.96 -0.54 13.12
N LYS A 137 -4.46 -0.62 14.36
CA LYS A 137 -3.08 -0.23 14.71
C LYS A 137 -2.05 -1.12 14.03
N ILE A 138 -2.25 -2.44 14.07
CA ILE A 138 -1.35 -3.40 13.40
C ILE A 138 -1.31 -3.12 11.90
N ALA A 139 -2.48 -2.98 11.26
CA ALA A 139 -2.58 -2.71 9.84
C ALA A 139 -1.98 -1.36 9.45
N PHE A 140 -2.15 -0.33 10.29
CA PHE A 140 -1.54 0.98 10.07
C PHE A 140 0.00 0.91 10.11
N ILE A 141 0.58 0.28 11.15
CA ILE A 141 2.03 0.10 11.25
C ILE A 141 2.53 -0.75 10.08
N GLY A 142 1.82 -1.83 9.75
CA GLY A 142 2.13 -2.67 8.59
C GLY A 142 2.12 -1.88 7.28
N ALA A 143 1.14 -1.01 7.06
CA ALA A 143 1.07 -0.16 5.87
C ALA A 143 2.26 0.81 5.77
N LEU A 144 2.71 1.40 6.89
CA LEU A 144 3.93 2.22 6.92
C LEU A 144 5.16 1.41 6.51
N LEU A 145 5.31 0.19 7.04
CA LEU A 145 6.42 -0.69 6.70
C LEU A 145 6.38 -1.15 5.23
N VAL A 146 5.20 -1.47 4.71
CA VAL A 146 5.00 -1.81 3.28
C VAL A 146 5.37 -0.62 2.40
N GLY A 147 4.90 0.58 2.72
CA GLY A 147 5.22 1.79 1.98
C GLY A 147 6.73 2.09 1.99
N PHE A 148 7.37 1.98 3.15
CA PHE A 148 8.82 2.19 3.30
C PHE A 148 9.64 1.16 2.51
N THR A 149 9.36 -0.14 2.70
CA THR A 149 10.09 -1.20 1.99
C THR A 149 9.85 -1.16 0.48
N GLY A 150 8.66 -0.74 0.03
CA GLY A 150 8.34 -0.52 -1.38
C GLY A 150 9.11 0.64 -1.98
N ALA A 151 9.14 1.79 -1.29
CA ALA A 151 9.96 2.93 -1.69
C ALA A 151 11.45 2.59 -1.72
N PHE A 152 11.91 1.78 -0.78
CA PHE A 152 13.29 1.33 -0.76
C PHE A 152 13.62 0.35 -1.89
N ASN A 153 12.68 -0.52 -2.28
CA ASN A 153 12.83 -1.34 -3.50
C ASN A 153 12.98 -0.48 -4.76
N TYR A 154 12.18 0.58 -4.88
CA TYR A 154 12.29 1.53 -5.99
C TYR A 154 13.68 2.19 -6.02
N TYR A 155 14.13 2.71 -4.87
CA TYR A 155 15.44 3.34 -4.74
C TYR A 155 16.57 2.38 -5.13
N LEU A 156 16.59 1.17 -4.55
CA LEU A 156 17.61 0.17 -4.83
C LEU A 156 17.60 -0.26 -6.30
N ALA A 157 16.42 -0.49 -6.89
CA ALA A 157 16.31 -0.99 -8.26
C ALA A 157 16.69 0.04 -9.33
N PHE A 158 16.40 1.33 -9.12
CA PHE A 158 16.45 2.34 -10.19
C PHE A 158 17.38 3.52 -9.92
N ILE A 159 17.66 3.85 -8.66
CA ILE A 159 18.43 5.04 -8.30
C ILE A 159 19.86 4.69 -7.93
N TRP A 160 20.04 3.66 -7.10
CA TRP A 160 21.34 3.24 -6.57
C TRP A 160 22.38 2.92 -7.66
#